data_AF-A0A2Z7BAU1-F1
#
_entry.id   AF-A0A2Z7BAU1-F1
#
_cell.length_a   1.000
_cell.length_b   1.000
_cell.length_c   1.000
_cell.angle_alpha   90.00
_cell.angle_beta   90.00
_cell.angle_gamma   90.00
#
_symmetry.space_group_name_H-M   'P 1'
#
loop_
_entity.id
_entity.type
_entity.pdbx_description
1 polymer ?
#
loop_
_entity_poly.entity_id
_entity_poly.type
_entity_poly.pdbx_seq_one_letter_code
_entity_poly.pdbx_strand_id
1 'polypeptide(L)'
;MSTSHYKIPMFSKEDYVDWKIRMQAHLAALVDEMCAVITEGPLKIMKPNLAFATSNGEPQFLEKSRHEYTGEDKKKANLRGQGHSIQDAGQG
;
A
#
# COMPACT_ATOMS: atom_id res chain seq x y z
N MET A 1 -29.72 -19.56 23.55
CA MET A 1 -30.09 -18.18 23.17
C MET A 1 -28.92 -17.59 22.39
N SER A 2 -29.14 -17.19 21.13
CA SER A 2 -28.09 -16.63 20.27
C SER A 2 -27.93 -15.14 20.58
N THR A 3 -26.82 -14.75 21.19
CA THR A 3 -26.47 -13.34 21.39
C THR A 3 -25.74 -12.87 20.13
N SER A 4 -26.45 -12.23 19.21
CA SER A 4 -25.83 -11.67 18.01
C SER A 4 -24.74 -10.65 18.40
N HIS A 5 -23.53 -10.87 17.88
CA HIS A 5 -22.29 -10.18 18.24
C HIS A 5 -22.12 -8.82 17.53
N TYR A 6 -23.18 -8.02 17.47
CA TYR A 6 -23.13 -6.67 16.90
C TYR A 6 -23.85 -5.69 17.83
N LYS A 7 -23.27 -5.45 19.01
CA LYS A 7 -23.73 -4.35 19.86
C LYS A 7 -23.12 -3.06 19.32
N ILE A 8 -23.98 -2.18 18.81
CA ILE A 8 -23.63 -0.78 18.56
C ILE A 8 -23.06 -0.23 19.88
N PRO A 9 -21.81 0.26 19.90
CA PRO A 9 -21.24 0.83 21.11
C PRO A 9 -22.10 2.00 21.57
N MET A 10 -22.59 1.91 22.80
CA MET A 10 -23.50 2.91 23.39
C MET A 10 -22.66 3.84 24.24
N PHE A 11 -22.43 5.05 23.75
CA PHE A 11 -21.56 6.06 24.39
C PHE A 11 -22.38 7.11 25.14
N SER A 12 -21.77 7.73 26.16
CA SER A 12 -22.24 9.03 26.67
C SER A 12 -22.04 10.11 25.59
N LYS A 13 -22.62 11.30 25.79
CA LYS A 13 -22.49 12.39 24.81
C LYS A 13 -21.05 12.85 24.65
N GLU A 14 -20.30 12.91 25.74
CA GLU A 14 -18.89 13.27 25.78
C GLU A 14 -18.04 12.15 25.13
N ASP A 15 -18.30 10.89 25.47
CA ASP A 15 -17.58 9.74 24.91
C ASP A 15 -17.86 9.54 23.42
N TYR A 16 -19.04 9.95 22.94
CA TYR A 16 -19.40 9.91 21.51
C TYR A 16 -18.52 10.85 20.70
N VAL A 17 -18.26 12.07 21.18
CA VAL A 17 -17.41 13.03 20.46
C VAL A 17 -15.98 12.48 20.36
N ASP A 18 -15.47 11.95 21.47
CA ASP A 18 -14.13 11.38 21.53
C ASP A 18 -13.99 10.10 20.67
N TRP A 19 -14.98 9.20 20.71
CA TRP A 19 -15.06 8.05 19.79
C TRP A 19 -15.06 8.49 18.33
N LYS A 20 -15.86 9.51 17.98
CA LYS A 20 -15.98 9.98 16.61
C LYS A 20 -14.66 10.54 16.10
N ILE A 21 -13.98 11.36 16.89
CA ILE A 21 -12.66 11.92 16.53
C ILE A 21 -11.65 10.78 16.34
N ARG A 22 -11.59 9.81 17.27
CA ARG A 22 -10.68 8.66 17.18
C ARG A 22 -10.98 7.80 15.95
N MET A 23 -12.25 7.55 15.65
CA MET A 23 -12.65 6.77 14.48
C MET A 23 -12.32 7.50 13.18
N GLN A 24 -12.57 8.81 13.11
CA GLN A 24 -12.21 9.61 11.95
C GLN A 24 -10.70 9.67 11.73
N ALA A 25 -9.90 9.87 12.79
CA ALA A 25 -8.45 9.84 12.70
C ALA A 25 -7.91 8.47 12.25
N HIS A 26 -8.49 7.38 12.78
CA HIS A 26 -8.12 6.02 12.38
C HIS A 26 -8.45 5.75 10.90
N LEU A 27 -9.64 6.14 10.43
CA LEU A 27 -10.02 6.00 9.04
C LEU A 27 -9.18 6.90 8.11
N ALA A 28 -8.88 8.13 8.52
CA ALA A 28 -7.99 9.02 7.76
C ALA A 28 -6.60 8.41 7.62
N ALA A 29 -6.02 7.85 8.68
CA ALA A 29 -4.73 7.17 8.62
C ALA A 29 -4.76 5.95 7.67
N LEU A 30 -5.83 5.15 7.69
CA LEU A 30 -6.00 4.04 6.73
C LEU A 30 -6.14 4.54 5.29
N VAL A 31 -6.89 5.61 5.07
CA VAL A 31 -7.05 6.24 3.75
C VAL A 31 -5.72 6.80 3.27
N ASP A 32 -4.95 7.48 4.12
CA ASP A 32 -3.63 8.01 3.80
C ASP A 32 -2.64 6.89 3.44
N GLU A 33 -2.63 5.78 4.20
CA GLU A 33 -1.82 4.59 3.88
C GLU A 33 -2.24 3.93 2.56
N MET A 34 -3.52 3.95 2.23
CA MET A 34 -4.06 3.31 1.01
C MET A 34 -4.20 4.27 -0.18
N CYS A 35 -3.96 5.56 0.00
CA CYS A 35 -4.28 6.62 -0.96
C CYS A 35 -3.64 6.36 -2.34
N ALA A 36 -2.39 5.90 -2.35
CA ALA A 36 -1.68 5.52 -3.57
C ALA A 36 -2.37 4.35 -4.30
N VAL A 37 -2.87 3.34 -3.59
CA VAL A 37 -3.56 2.20 -4.20
C VAL A 37 -4.92 2.58 -4.77
N ILE A 38 -5.62 3.53 -4.13
CA ILE A 38 -6.93 4.02 -4.59
C ILE A 38 -6.78 4.89 -5.85
N THR A 39 -5.73 5.72 -5.90
CA THR A 39 -5.51 6.69 -6.99
C THR A 39 -4.77 6.10 -8.19
N GLU A 40 -3.77 5.25 -7.94
CA GLU A 40 -2.88 4.70 -8.98
C GLU A 40 -3.19 3.23 -9.32
N GLY A 41 -4.06 2.58 -8.55
CA GLY A 41 -4.45 1.18 -8.71
C GLY A 41 -3.63 0.21 -7.82
N PRO A 42 -3.89 -1.10 -7.92
CA PRO A 42 -3.20 -2.11 -7.11
C PRO A 42 -1.68 -1.97 -7.22
N LEU A 43 -0.98 -2.06 -6.08
CA LEU A 43 0.48 -1.99 -6.07
C LEU A 43 1.08 -3.05 -7.01
N LYS A 44 1.93 -2.60 -7.93
CA LYS A 44 2.63 -3.48 -8.88
C LYS A 44 3.76 -4.21 -8.16
N ILE A 45 3.70 -5.53 -8.12
CA ILE A 45 4.79 -6.35 -7.59
C ILE A 45 5.82 -6.52 -8.70
N MET A 46 7.07 -6.14 -8.43
CA MET A 46 8.15 -6.20 -9.42
C MET A 46 9.05 -7.43 -9.21
N LYS A 47 9.67 -7.93 -10.29
CA LYS A 47 10.72 -8.95 -10.28
C LYS A 47 11.96 -8.50 -11.05
N PRO A 48 13.17 -8.95 -10.68
CA PRO A 48 14.37 -8.69 -11.47
C PRO A 48 14.23 -9.25 -12.89
N ASN A 49 14.59 -8.45 -13.89
CA ASN A 49 14.68 -8.88 -15.28
C ASN A 49 16.04 -9.54 -15.54
N LEU A 50 16.13 -10.84 -15.27
CA LEU A 50 17.39 -11.60 -15.37
C LEU A 50 17.93 -11.67 -16.81
N ALA A 51 17.08 -11.50 -17.82
CA ALA A 51 17.50 -11.46 -19.22
C ALA A 51 18.32 -10.20 -19.55
N PHE A 52 18.00 -9.07 -18.91
CA PHE A 52 18.67 -7.78 -19.13
C PHE A 52 19.84 -7.54 -18.17
N ALA A 53 19.80 -8.10 -16.96
CA ALA A 53 20.86 -7.97 -15.96
C ALA A 53 22.24 -8.46 -16.45
N THR A 54 22.29 -9.26 -17.51
CA THR A 54 23.52 -9.76 -18.14
C THR A 54 24.19 -8.71 -19.04
N SER A 55 23.49 -7.66 -19.46
CA SER A 55 24.05 -6.56 -20.25
C SER A 55 24.20 -5.29 -19.40
N ASN A 56 25.45 -4.99 -19.04
CA ASN A 56 26.01 -3.63 -18.86
C ASN A 56 25.29 -2.56 -18.01
N GLY A 57 24.61 -2.95 -16.93
CA GLY A 57 24.65 -2.14 -15.69
C GLY A 57 23.47 -1.21 -15.43
N GLU A 58 22.30 -1.78 -15.17
CA GLU A 58 21.42 -1.38 -14.07
C GLU A 58 20.41 -2.52 -13.83
N PRO A 59 19.98 -2.81 -12.58
CA PRO A 59 18.94 -3.79 -12.34
C PRO A 59 17.62 -3.32 -12.96
N GLN A 60 17.24 -3.90 -14.10
CA GLN A 60 15.93 -3.66 -14.67
C GLN A 60 14.88 -4.54 -13.97
N PHE A 61 13.70 -3.98 -13.72
CA PHE A 61 12.59 -4.67 -13.07
C PHE A 61 11.40 -4.81 -14.02
N LEU A 62 10.74 -5.97 -13.99
CA LEU A 62 9.52 -6.26 -14.74
C LEU A 62 8.36 -6.52 -13.77
N GLU A 63 7.15 -6.08 -14.12
CA GLU A 63 5.95 -6.39 -13.34
C GLU A 63 5.71 -7.91 -13.33
N LYS A 64 5.44 -8.48 -12.16
CA LYS A 64 5.06 -9.89 -12.01
C LYS A 64 3.64 -10.08 -12.54
N SER A 65 3.41 -11.20 -13.21
CA SER A 65 2.03 -11.62 -13.50
C SER A 65 1.35 -12.12 -12.22
N ARG A 66 0.03 -12.00 -12.12
CA ARG A 66 -0.74 -12.39 -10.92
C ARG A 66 -0.53 -13.86 -10.51
N HIS A 67 -0.23 -14.73 -11.48
CA HIS A 67 0.02 -16.16 -11.23
C HIS A 67 1.39 -16.44 -10.60
N GLU A 68 2.30 -15.46 -10.61
CA GLU A 68 3.66 -15.56 -10.02
C GLU A 68 3.73 -15.04 -8.58
N TYR A 69 2.62 -14.54 -8.02
CA TYR A 69 2.60 -13.96 -6.68
C TYR A 69 2.78 -15.06 -5.63
N THR A 70 3.73 -14.85 -4.71
CA THR A 70 3.98 -15.77 -3.59
C THR A 70 3.62 -15.13 -2.25
N GLY A 71 3.67 -15.91 -1.16
CA GLY A 71 3.45 -15.37 0.20
C GLY A 71 4.46 -14.29 0.60
N GLU A 72 5.66 -14.32 0.03
CA GLU A 72 6.73 -13.35 0.28
C GLU A 72 6.43 -11.97 -0.30
N ASP A 73 5.61 -11.90 -1.36
CA ASP A 73 5.21 -10.65 -2.01
C ASP A 73 4.28 -9.81 -1.13
N LYS A 74 3.62 -10.41 -0.13
CA LYS A 74 2.69 -9.74 0.81
C LYS A 74 3.40 -8.91 1.90
N LYS A 75 4.67 -8.54 1.72
CA LYS A 75 5.47 -7.83 2.75
C LYS A 75 5.48 -6.32 2.54
N LYS A 76 5.28 -5.54 3.62
CA LYS A 76 5.26 -4.05 3.64
C LYS A 76 6.52 -3.41 3.01
N ALA A 77 7.65 -4.12 3.00
CA ALA A 77 8.89 -3.68 2.36
C ALA A 77 8.78 -3.51 0.83
N ASN A 78 7.87 -4.24 0.18
CA ASN A 78 7.63 -4.12 -1.26
C ASN A 78 6.77 -2.88 -1.61
N LEU A 79 6.16 -2.22 -0.62
CA LEU A 79 5.35 -1.00 -0.80
C LEU A 79 6.21 0.28 -0.88
N ARG A 80 7.43 0.26 -0.35
CA ARG A 80 8.39 1.35 -0.58
C ARG A 80 9.01 1.11 -1.95
N GLY A 81 8.42 1.73 -2.97
CA GLY A 81 9.20 2.06 -4.15
C GLY A 81 10.45 2.79 -3.67
N GLN A 82 11.62 2.20 -3.87
CA GLN A 82 12.83 2.99 -3.98
C GLN A 82 12.52 3.94 -5.13
N GLY A 83 12.24 5.20 -4.77
CA GLY A 83 11.85 6.22 -5.72
C GLY A 83 12.85 6.20 -6.86
N HIS A 84 12.33 6.04 -8.08
CA HIS A 84 12.97 6.56 -9.26
C HIS A 84 13.53 7.95 -8.91
N SER A 85 14.84 8.03 -8.71
CA SER A 85 15.55 9.28 -8.88
C SER A 85 15.50 9.50 -10.39
N ILE A 86 14.42 10.14 -10.86
CA ILE A 86 14.36 10.67 -12.21
C ILE A 86 15.50 11.67 -12.26
N GLN A 87 16.60 11.26 -12.90
CA GLN A 87 17.63 12.19 -13.31
C GLN A 87 16.99 13.06 -14.40
N ASP A 88 16.64 14.29 -14.05
CA ASP A 88 16.38 15.35 -15.00
C ASP A 88 17.67 15.57 -15.82
N ALA A 89 17.78 14.88 -16.94
CA ALA A 89 18.70 15.24 -18.01
C ALA A 89 17.95 16.18 -18.98
N GLY A 90 17.74 17.41 -18.53
CA GLY A 90 17.45 18.52 -19.43
C GLY A 90 18.69 18.81 -20.27
N GLN A 91 18.68 18.39 -21.52
CA GLN A 91 19.60 18.91 -22.53
C GLN A 91 19.25 20.38 -22.80
N GLY A 92 20.28 21.24 -22.69
CA GLY A 92 20.30 22.63 -23.14
C GLY A 92 21.75 23.05 -23.32
#